data_AF-V8N5Q6-F1
#
_entry.id   AF-V8N5Q6-F1
#
_cell.length_a   1.000
_cell.length_b   1.000
_cell.length_c   1.000
_cell.angle_alpha   90.00
_cell.angle_beta   90.00
_cell.angle_gamma   90.00
#
_symmetry.space_group_name_H-M   'P 1'
#
loop_
_entity.id
_entity.type
_entity.pdbx_description
1 polymer ?
#
loop_
_entity_poly.entity_id
_entity_poly.type
_entity_poly.pdbx_seq_one_letter_code
_entity_poly.pdbx_strand_id
1 'polypeptide(L)'
;MYSREEELLRERKRIGTIGIASYDYHRESGTFLFQAGSGIYHVKDGGPNGFTQQPLQPNLVETSCPNIRMDPKICPADPNWIAFIHSNDIWISNLATKEEQRLTFVHKGTANPKVTFKLSEITLGSDGRILSAVDKELVQPFEILFEGIEYIARAGWTREGKYAWAILLDRSQTRLQIAFLPPALFIPVEDDAMERQKLIDAVPDSVTPLVIYEETTDIWINIHDIFHVFPQTQEDVVEFIFASECKTGFRHLYRISTVLKESKYRRSSGGLPAPRDFLCHVKEELPLTSGEWEVLGRHGSDIRVDEVNKLVYFEGTKDSPLEHHLYVDCDMVICKFSNQKCPHQVSLYKLTGLEEGIAQRAKEFWATILHSSGSLPDYIPPEIFSFESSSGFVLYGMMYKPHDLQPGKKYPTVLFIYGGPQGQIEISDQVEGLQYLASQYEFIDLDRRYMGHPDSNEQAYYLGSVAMQAEKFPSQPNRLLLLHGFLDENVHFAHTSILLSFLVRAGKPYDLQIYPQERHSIRVPESGEHYELHLLYYLQENLGSRMAALKAMP
;
A
#
# COMPACT_ATOMS: atom_id res chain seq x y z
N MET A 1 -6.69 -12.32 22.72
CA MET A 1 -7.26 -12.87 21.48
C MET A 1 -7.83 -11.71 20.71
N TYR A 2 -7.54 -11.61 19.41
CA TYR A 2 -8.02 -10.54 18.55
C TYR A 2 -9.43 -10.88 18.01
N SER A 3 -10.13 -9.89 17.47
CA SER A 3 -11.32 -10.14 16.64
C SER A 3 -10.90 -10.69 15.26
N ARG A 4 -11.85 -11.27 14.52
CA ARG A 4 -11.57 -11.78 13.16
C ARG A 4 -11.23 -10.62 12.20
N GLU A 5 -11.84 -9.47 12.41
CA GLU A 5 -11.61 -8.22 11.66
C GLU A 5 -10.22 -7.64 11.95
N GLU A 6 -9.78 -7.65 13.22
CA GLU A 6 -8.41 -7.29 13.60
C GLU A 6 -7.37 -8.22 12.97
N GLU A 7 -7.58 -9.54 13.02
CA GLU A 7 -6.67 -10.51 12.37
C GLU A 7 -6.54 -10.26 10.87
N LEU A 8 -7.67 -10.11 10.17
CA LEU A 8 -7.71 -9.83 8.74
C LEU A 8 -7.03 -8.51 8.38
N LEU A 9 -7.27 -7.45 9.15
CA LEU A 9 -6.62 -6.16 8.96
C LEU A 9 -5.10 -6.24 9.20
N ARG A 10 -4.66 -7.05 10.19
CA ARG A 10 -3.24 -7.28 10.49
C ARG A 10 -2.55 -8.13 9.43
N GLU A 11 -3.22 -9.09 8.79
CA GLU A 11 -2.71 -9.78 7.60
C GLU A 11 -2.55 -8.81 6.43
N ARG A 12 -3.58 -8.01 6.12
CA ARG A 12 -3.60 -7.07 4.98
C ARG A 12 -2.58 -5.93 5.14
N LYS A 13 -2.41 -5.39 6.34
CA LYS A 13 -1.39 -4.37 6.67
C LYS A 13 -0.02 -4.96 7.06
N ARG A 14 0.18 -6.28 6.99
CA ARG A 14 1.42 -7.00 7.36
C ARG A 14 1.95 -6.65 8.77
N ILE A 15 1.06 -6.41 9.72
CA ILE A 15 1.42 -6.02 11.10
C ILE A 15 1.82 -7.26 11.90
N GLY A 16 3.11 -7.39 12.19
CA GLY A 16 3.64 -8.42 13.11
C GLY A 16 3.43 -8.05 14.59
N THR A 17 3.74 -6.81 14.96
CA THR A 17 3.79 -6.32 16.35
C THR A 17 2.46 -6.33 17.09
N ILE A 18 2.50 -6.29 18.42
CA ILE A 18 1.35 -6.20 19.33
C ILE A 18 1.36 -4.80 19.98
N GLY A 19 0.20 -4.14 20.06
CA GLY A 19 0.05 -2.82 20.67
C GLY A 19 -0.79 -1.87 19.81
N ILE A 20 -0.58 -0.57 19.98
CA ILE A 20 -1.16 0.49 19.14
C ILE A 20 -0.49 0.43 17.76
N ALA A 21 -1.28 0.30 16.70
CA ALA A 21 -0.76 0.21 15.33
C ALA A 21 -0.65 1.57 14.61
N SER A 22 -1.49 2.54 14.99
CA SER A 22 -1.55 3.89 14.45
C SER A 22 -2.30 4.82 15.40
N TYR A 23 -2.16 6.14 15.22
CA TYR A 23 -2.91 7.16 15.93
C TYR A 23 -3.28 8.31 14.98
N ASP A 24 -4.41 8.96 15.26
CA ASP A 24 -4.81 10.25 14.71
C ASP A 24 -4.42 11.36 15.70
N TYR A 25 -4.17 12.59 15.19
CA TYR A 25 -3.84 13.74 16.02
C TYR A 25 -4.40 15.06 15.45
N HIS A 26 -5.28 15.73 16.20
CA HIS A 26 -5.83 17.04 15.82
C HIS A 26 -5.03 18.20 16.42
N ARG A 27 -4.10 18.72 15.60
CA ARG A 27 -3.03 19.67 15.95
C ARG A 27 -3.46 20.87 16.79
N GLU A 28 -4.57 21.52 16.46
CA GLU A 28 -5.01 22.74 17.16
C GLU A 28 -5.51 22.44 18.59
N SER A 29 -6.00 21.22 18.82
CA SER A 29 -6.62 20.82 20.08
C SER A 29 -5.72 19.97 21.00
N GLY A 30 -4.57 19.52 20.49
CA GLY A 30 -3.72 18.53 21.16
C GLY A 30 -4.34 17.12 21.26
N THR A 31 -5.48 16.84 20.63
CA THR A 31 -6.22 15.59 20.82
C THR A 31 -5.60 14.46 20.01
N PHE A 32 -5.14 13.41 20.69
CA PHE A 32 -4.77 12.12 20.10
C PHE A 32 -5.95 11.15 20.17
N LEU A 33 -6.13 10.32 19.13
CA LEU A 33 -7.09 9.21 19.08
C LEU A 33 -6.37 7.95 18.61
N PHE A 34 -6.57 6.82 19.27
CA PHE A 34 -5.95 5.56 18.88
C PHE A 34 -6.75 4.32 19.32
N GLN A 35 -6.50 3.19 18.66
CA GLN A 35 -7.05 1.89 19.03
C GLN A 35 -6.01 1.08 19.81
N ALA A 36 -6.42 0.50 20.94
CA ALA A 36 -5.61 -0.42 21.74
C ALA A 36 -6.45 -1.66 22.09
N GLY A 37 -6.34 -2.70 21.26
CA GLY A 37 -7.27 -3.84 21.25
C GLY A 37 -8.68 -3.40 20.84
N SER A 38 -9.71 -3.90 21.53
CA SER A 38 -11.11 -3.53 21.27
C SER A 38 -11.51 -2.12 21.72
N GLY A 39 -10.66 -1.42 22.48
CA GLY A 39 -10.91 -0.07 22.96
C GLY A 39 -10.38 1.02 22.01
N ILE A 40 -11.23 2.02 21.71
CA ILE A 40 -10.80 3.32 21.17
C ILE A 40 -10.52 4.23 22.36
N TYR A 41 -9.38 4.91 22.35
CA TYR A 41 -8.94 5.79 23.44
C TYR A 41 -8.50 7.15 22.93
N HIS A 42 -8.60 8.17 23.79
CA HIS A 42 -8.11 9.51 23.51
C HIS A 42 -7.36 10.14 24.71
N VAL A 43 -6.40 11.02 24.39
CA VAL A 43 -5.70 11.90 25.35
C VAL A 43 -5.53 13.29 24.72
N LYS A 44 -5.16 14.29 25.52
CA LYS A 44 -4.78 15.62 25.03
C LYS A 44 -3.37 15.98 25.52
N ASP A 45 -2.49 16.31 24.59
CA ASP A 45 -1.16 16.85 24.86
C ASP A 45 -0.77 17.85 23.75
N GLY A 46 -0.08 18.92 24.12
CA GLY A 46 0.14 20.06 23.24
C GLY A 46 -1.13 20.91 22.99
N GLY A 47 -1.04 21.82 22.02
CA GLY A 47 -2.09 22.81 21.76
C GLY A 47 -2.38 23.69 22.98
N PRO A 48 -3.64 24.09 23.23
CA PRO A 48 -4.01 24.95 24.38
C PRO A 48 -3.91 24.25 25.73
N ASN A 49 -3.69 22.93 25.78
CA ASN A 49 -3.59 22.15 27.02
C ASN A 49 -2.19 22.23 27.67
N GLY A 50 -1.19 22.75 26.95
CA GLY A 50 0.22 22.66 27.35
C GLY A 50 0.83 21.28 27.09
N PHE A 51 2.07 21.07 27.55
CA PHE A 51 2.80 19.80 27.38
C PHE A 51 2.99 19.08 28.71
N THR A 52 2.54 17.83 28.79
CA THR A 52 2.68 16.98 29.97
C THR A 52 4.14 16.72 30.33
N GLN A 53 4.41 16.52 31.62
CA GLN A 53 5.71 16.12 32.15
C GLN A 53 5.67 14.69 32.73
N GLN A 54 4.56 13.96 32.53
CA GLN A 54 4.34 12.61 33.03
C GLN A 54 3.39 11.82 32.10
N PRO A 55 3.36 10.47 32.15
CA PRO A 55 2.43 9.67 31.35
C PRO A 55 0.96 10.06 31.58
N LEU A 56 0.21 10.24 30.49
CA LEU A 56 -1.22 10.51 30.53
C LEU A 56 -2.02 9.20 30.63
N GLN A 57 -3.13 9.22 31.38
CA GLN A 57 -4.07 8.11 31.42
C GLN A 57 -4.99 8.16 30.18
N PRO A 58 -5.05 7.10 29.35
CA PRO A 58 -5.95 7.06 28.20
C PRO A 58 -7.42 7.04 28.62
N ASN A 59 -8.23 7.92 28.05
CA ASN A 59 -9.68 7.96 28.27
C ASN A 59 -10.35 7.01 27.28
N LEU A 60 -11.12 6.03 27.76
CA LEU A 60 -11.86 5.11 26.92
C LEU A 60 -13.07 5.81 26.30
N VAL A 61 -13.23 5.72 24.98
CA VAL A 61 -14.47 6.12 24.32
C VAL A 61 -15.53 5.05 24.57
N GLU A 62 -16.48 5.35 25.45
CA GLU A 62 -17.65 4.50 25.72
C GLU A 62 -18.46 4.22 24.43
N THR A 63 -19.27 3.16 24.43
CA THR A 63 -20.05 2.73 23.26
C THR A 63 -21.18 1.79 23.65
N SER A 64 -22.24 1.78 22.85
CA SER A 64 -23.32 0.78 22.87
C SER A 64 -23.08 -0.38 21.89
N CYS A 65 -22.08 -0.28 21.00
CA CYS A 65 -21.78 -1.29 19.98
C CYS A 65 -21.30 -2.61 20.61
N PRO A 66 -21.91 -3.77 20.30
CA PRO A 66 -21.60 -5.05 20.95
C PRO A 66 -20.37 -5.79 20.37
N ASN A 67 -20.00 -5.44 19.13
CA ASN A 67 -18.84 -5.99 18.43
C ASN A 67 -17.75 -4.90 18.31
N ILE A 68 -16.56 -5.28 17.87
CA ILE A 68 -15.43 -4.37 17.74
C ILE A 68 -15.74 -3.13 16.86
N ARG A 69 -15.01 -2.05 17.13
CA ARG A 69 -14.96 -0.82 16.34
C ARG A 69 -13.60 -0.75 15.65
N MET A 70 -13.56 -0.37 14.38
CA MET A 70 -12.37 -0.41 13.52
C MET A 70 -12.16 0.94 12.82
N ASP A 71 -10.93 1.23 12.41
CA ASP A 71 -10.55 2.44 11.66
C ASP A 71 -11.03 3.77 12.29
N PRO A 72 -10.77 4.02 13.60
CA PRO A 72 -11.21 5.22 14.28
C PRO A 72 -10.45 6.46 13.81
N LYS A 73 -11.17 7.53 13.47
CA LYS A 73 -10.62 8.79 12.95
C LYS A 73 -11.23 10.03 13.62
N ILE A 74 -10.44 11.07 13.82
CA ILE A 74 -10.91 12.37 14.35
C ILE A 74 -11.53 13.18 13.20
N CYS A 75 -12.65 13.85 13.43
CA CYS A 75 -13.16 14.85 12.50
C CYS A 75 -12.25 16.10 12.49
N PRO A 76 -11.62 16.48 11.35
CA PRO A 76 -10.72 17.64 11.33
C PRO A 76 -11.42 19.00 11.52
N ALA A 77 -12.75 19.06 11.43
CA ALA A 77 -13.54 20.27 11.62
C ALA A 77 -14.07 20.43 13.05
N ASP A 78 -14.24 19.34 13.81
CA ASP A 78 -14.56 19.36 15.24
C ASP A 78 -13.90 18.16 15.93
N PRO A 79 -12.83 18.36 16.73
CA PRO A 79 -12.11 17.27 17.39
C PRO A 79 -12.89 16.61 18.52
N ASN A 80 -14.10 17.07 18.84
CA ASN A 80 -15.01 16.33 19.72
C ASN A 80 -15.69 15.17 19.00
N TRP A 81 -15.81 15.19 17.67
CA TRP A 81 -16.41 14.11 16.89
C TRP A 81 -15.36 13.14 16.34
N ILE A 82 -15.64 11.85 16.47
CA ILE A 82 -14.89 10.77 15.83
C ILE A 82 -15.81 9.93 14.94
N ALA A 83 -15.25 9.32 13.90
CA ALA A 83 -15.90 8.29 13.09
C ALA A 83 -15.20 6.94 13.28
N PHE A 84 -15.95 5.84 13.16
CA PHE A 84 -15.41 4.47 13.14
C PHE A 84 -16.33 3.52 12.37
N ILE A 85 -15.81 2.38 11.95
CA ILE A 85 -16.57 1.28 11.36
C ILE A 85 -16.99 0.29 12.45
N HIS A 86 -18.26 -0.09 12.47
CA HIS A 86 -18.76 -1.17 13.31
C HIS A 86 -19.75 -2.05 12.53
N SER A 87 -19.51 -3.36 12.51
CA SER A 87 -20.31 -4.36 11.78
C SER A 87 -20.53 -4.01 10.30
N ASN A 88 -19.47 -3.52 9.63
CA ASN A 88 -19.45 -3.05 8.23
C ASN A 88 -20.34 -1.84 7.90
N ASP A 89 -20.78 -1.08 8.91
CA ASP A 89 -21.44 0.21 8.74
C ASP A 89 -20.67 1.34 9.44
N ILE A 90 -20.86 2.58 8.99
CA ILE A 90 -20.21 3.78 9.52
C ILE A 90 -21.00 4.31 10.72
N TRP A 91 -20.27 4.65 11.79
CA TRP A 91 -20.79 5.28 13.00
C TRP A 91 -19.96 6.52 13.34
N ILE A 92 -20.58 7.44 14.08
CA ILE A 92 -19.92 8.58 14.71
C ILE A 92 -20.21 8.59 16.21
N SER A 93 -19.27 9.14 16.98
CA SER A 93 -19.48 9.40 18.41
C SER A 93 -18.77 10.68 18.86
N ASN A 94 -19.34 11.35 19.85
CA ASN A 94 -18.81 12.59 20.42
C ASN A 94 -18.10 12.32 21.75
N LEU A 95 -16.81 12.65 21.83
CA LEU A 95 -15.92 12.46 22.98
C LEU A 95 -16.33 13.24 24.23
N ALA A 96 -17.15 14.30 24.08
CA ALA A 96 -17.59 15.17 25.18
C ALA A 96 -19.04 14.90 25.61
N THR A 97 -19.98 14.77 24.65
CA THR A 97 -21.42 14.54 24.96
C THR A 97 -21.76 13.07 25.17
N LYS A 98 -20.87 12.14 24.75
CA LYS A 98 -21.10 10.68 24.68
C LYS A 98 -22.24 10.26 23.75
N GLU A 99 -22.64 11.14 22.85
CA GLU A 99 -23.57 10.83 21.77
C GLU A 99 -22.94 9.82 20.81
N GLU A 100 -23.71 8.87 20.31
CA GLU A 100 -23.27 7.81 19.40
C GLU A 100 -24.38 7.53 18.39
N GLN A 101 -24.09 7.62 17.10
CA GLN A 101 -25.07 7.44 16.03
C GLN A 101 -24.49 6.62 14.87
N ARG A 102 -25.30 5.65 14.41
CA ARG A 102 -25.09 4.93 13.16
C ARG A 102 -25.51 5.79 11.98
N LEU A 103 -24.64 5.91 10.98
CA LEU A 103 -24.91 6.69 9.76
C LEU A 103 -25.41 5.81 8.61
N THR A 104 -24.82 4.62 8.43
CA THR A 104 -25.19 3.71 7.33
C THR A 104 -25.87 2.44 7.84
N PHE A 105 -26.77 1.87 7.04
CA PHE A 105 -27.58 0.69 7.39
C PHE A 105 -27.48 -0.41 6.32
N VAL A 106 -26.32 -0.54 5.69
CA VAL A 106 -26.10 -1.26 4.43
C VAL A 106 -25.84 -2.76 4.63
N HIS A 107 -25.32 -3.19 5.79
CA HIS A 107 -24.78 -4.55 5.95
C HIS A 107 -25.85 -5.66 6.10
N LYS A 108 -26.55 -6.00 5.00
CA LYS A 108 -27.35 -7.23 4.80
C LYS A 108 -27.42 -7.68 3.32
N GLY A 109 -26.33 -8.19 2.74
CA GLY A 109 -26.36 -8.73 1.38
C GLY A 109 -25.08 -9.48 0.98
N THR A 110 -25.21 -10.44 0.06
CA THR A 110 -24.12 -11.31 -0.43
C THR A 110 -24.08 -11.38 -1.95
N ALA A 111 -23.67 -10.28 -2.58
CA ALA A 111 -23.32 -10.21 -3.99
C ALA A 111 -21.91 -9.60 -4.14
N ASN A 112 -21.30 -9.71 -5.32
CA ASN A 112 -20.01 -9.06 -5.59
C ASN A 112 -20.12 -7.54 -5.36
N PRO A 113 -19.06 -6.89 -4.83
CA PRO A 113 -19.13 -5.50 -4.42
C PRO A 113 -19.22 -4.56 -5.64
N LYS A 114 -20.44 -4.15 -5.99
CA LYS A 114 -20.65 -3.00 -6.87
C LYS A 114 -20.22 -1.73 -6.11
N VAL A 115 -19.20 -1.04 -6.61
CA VAL A 115 -18.67 0.18 -5.99
C VAL A 115 -19.48 1.42 -6.39
N THR A 116 -19.57 2.39 -5.49
CA THR A 116 -20.12 3.73 -5.75
C THR A 116 -19.66 4.68 -4.64
N PHE A 117 -19.77 5.99 -4.86
CA PHE A 117 -19.60 6.98 -3.80
C PHE A 117 -20.95 7.31 -3.13
N LYS A 118 -20.87 7.63 -1.84
CA LYS A 118 -21.96 8.10 -0.98
C LYS A 118 -21.44 9.25 -0.12
N LEU A 119 -22.33 10.12 0.34
CA LEU A 119 -21.99 11.23 1.24
C LEU A 119 -23.00 11.27 2.39
N SER A 120 -22.53 11.21 3.64
CA SER A 120 -23.39 11.42 4.81
C SER A 120 -23.24 12.86 5.29
N GLU A 121 -24.33 13.63 5.20
CA GLU A 121 -24.38 15.01 5.69
C GLU A 121 -24.96 15.03 7.11
N ILE A 122 -24.21 15.58 8.06
CA ILE A 122 -24.57 15.61 9.48
C ILE A 122 -24.76 17.07 9.90
N THR A 123 -25.96 17.42 10.35
CA THR A 123 -26.31 18.76 10.83
C THR A 123 -26.23 18.79 12.35
N LEU A 124 -25.41 19.66 12.91
CA LEU A 124 -25.25 19.82 14.36
C LEU A 124 -26.02 21.04 14.90
N GLY A 125 -26.48 20.93 16.14
CA GLY A 125 -27.05 22.01 16.93
C GLY A 125 -25.98 22.89 17.58
N SER A 126 -26.39 24.04 18.11
CA SER A 126 -25.49 24.95 18.84
C SER A 126 -25.04 24.41 20.21
N ASP A 127 -25.63 23.30 20.68
CA ASP A 127 -25.17 22.50 21.82
C ASP A 127 -24.24 21.34 21.41
N GLY A 128 -23.88 21.24 20.12
CA GLY A 128 -22.97 20.23 19.58
C GLY A 128 -23.63 18.87 19.27
N ARG A 129 -24.94 18.73 19.46
CA ARG A 129 -25.69 17.47 19.21
C ARG A 129 -26.16 17.32 17.77
N ILE A 130 -26.52 16.11 17.36
CA ILE A 130 -27.05 15.84 16.02
C ILE A 130 -28.52 16.29 15.92
N LEU A 131 -28.83 17.16 14.95
CA LEU A 131 -30.20 17.52 14.57
C LEU A 131 -30.74 16.59 13.48
N SER A 132 -29.88 16.24 12.52
CA SER A 132 -30.20 15.36 11.40
C SER A 132 -28.93 14.73 10.82
N ALA A 133 -29.07 13.52 10.28
CA ALA A 133 -28.09 12.91 9.39
C ALA A 133 -28.82 12.45 8.11
N VAL A 134 -28.28 12.80 6.95
CA VAL A 134 -28.86 12.49 5.63
C VAL A 134 -27.83 11.70 4.82
N ASP A 135 -28.19 10.48 4.42
CA ASP A 135 -27.41 9.72 3.43
C ASP A 135 -27.73 10.22 2.02
N LYS A 136 -26.69 10.41 1.21
CA LYS A 136 -26.76 10.95 -0.14
C LYS A 136 -26.01 10.09 -1.13
N GLU A 137 -26.55 9.97 -2.34
CA GLU A 137 -26.00 9.21 -3.45
C GLU A 137 -25.68 10.10 -4.65
N LEU A 138 -24.81 9.61 -5.54
CA LEU A 138 -24.51 10.29 -6.80
C LEU A 138 -25.79 10.48 -7.64
N VAL A 139 -25.98 11.69 -8.17
CA VAL A 139 -27.12 12.09 -9.02
C VAL A 139 -27.32 11.18 -10.25
N GLN A 140 -26.26 10.50 -10.71
CA GLN A 140 -26.29 9.43 -11.69
C GLN A 140 -25.43 8.24 -11.21
N PRO A 141 -25.71 7.00 -11.64
CA PRO A 141 -24.91 5.81 -11.33
C PRO A 141 -23.41 6.00 -11.59
N PHE A 142 -22.58 5.37 -10.72
CA PHE A 142 -21.12 5.42 -10.79
C PHE A 142 -20.60 5.03 -12.18
N GLU A 143 -21.13 3.96 -12.78
CA GLU A 143 -20.74 3.48 -14.12
C GLU A 143 -21.01 4.48 -15.26
N ILE A 144 -21.91 5.45 -15.07
CA ILE A 144 -22.22 6.50 -16.05
C ILE A 144 -21.32 7.73 -15.84
N LEU A 145 -20.97 8.04 -14.59
CA LEU A 145 -20.09 9.17 -14.27
C LEU A 145 -18.60 8.82 -14.44
N PHE A 146 -18.23 7.56 -14.32
CA PHE A 146 -16.86 7.04 -14.34
C PHE A 146 -16.75 5.80 -15.24
N GLU A 147 -17.01 5.98 -16.54
CA GLU A 147 -17.05 4.91 -17.53
C GLU A 147 -15.75 4.08 -17.54
N GLY A 148 -15.88 2.75 -17.38
CA GLY A 148 -14.76 1.81 -17.41
C GLY A 148 -13.81 1.90 -16.22
N ILE A 149 -14.24 2.46 -15.09
CA ILE A 149 -13.53 2.39 -13.81
C ILE A 149 -14.02 1.17 -13.02
N GLU A 150 -13.06 0.38 -12.51
CA GLU A 150 -13.30 -0.82 -11.70
C GLU A 150 -12.90 -0.58 -10.23
N TYR A 151 -11.83 0.19 -9.99
CA TYR A 151 -11.25 0.37 -8.66
C TYR A 151 -11.17 1.84 -8.24
N ILE A 152 -11.66 2.14 -7.03
CA ILE A 152 -11.35 3.38 -6.31
C ILE A 152 -10.05 3.13 -5.53
N ALA A 153 -8.93 3.60 -6.06
CA ALA A 153 -7.60 3.29 -5.54
C ALA A 153 -7.20 4.14 -4.32
N ARG A 154 -7.60 5.43 -4.32
CA ARG A 154 -7.49 6.37 -3.19
C ARG A 154 -8.66 7.35 -3.25
N ALA A 155 -9.02 7.95 -2.11
CA ALA A 155 -9.97 9.05 -2.05
C ALA A 155 -9.70 9.96 -0.83
N GLY A 156 -10.18 11.20 -0.89
CA GLY A 156 -10.03 12.20 0.16
C GLY A 156 -10.78 13.50 -0.15
N TRP A 157 -10.31 14.61 0.41
CA TRP A 157 -10.88 15.95 0.24
C TRP A 157 -9.80 16.98 -0.12
N THR A 158 -10.15 18.06 -0.83
CA THR A 158 -9.27 19.24 -0.88
C THR A 158 -9.24 19.92 0.49
N ARG A 159 -8.20 20.71 0.75
CA ARG A 159 -7.93 21.31 2.07
C ARG A 159 -9.06 22.22 2.57
N GLU A 160 -9.84 22.79 1.66
CA GLU A 160 -10.98 23.67 1.91
C GLU A 160 -12.33 22.92 1.97
N GLY A 161 -12.35 21.61 1.72
CA GLY A 161 -13.57 20.81 1.60
C GLY A 161 -14.42 21.09 0.35
N LYS A 162 -13.95 21.94 -0.58
CA LYS A 162 -14.70 22.35 -1.79
C LYS A 162 -15.03 21.18 -2.72
N TYR A 163 -14.12 20.20 -2.81
CA TYR A 163 -14.32 18.96 -3.56
C TYR A 163 -13.85 17.77 -2.73
N ALA A 164 -14.58 16.65 -2.81
CA ALA A 164 -13.97 15.35 -2.58
C ALA A 164 -13.09 15.00 -3.79
N TRP A 165 -12.07 14.17 -3.63
CA TRP A 165 -11.24 13.67 -4.72
C TRP A 165 -11.09 12.16 -4.68
N ALA A 166 -10.85 11.55 -5.84
CA ALA A 166 -10.58 10.14 -6.00
C ALA A 166 -9.49 9.88 -7.04
N ILE A 167 -8.66 8.88 -6.79
CA ILE A 167 -7.79 8.25 -7.79
C ILE A 167 -8.47 6.95 -8.22
N LEU A 168 -8.74 6.83 -9.51
CA LEU A 168 -9.58 5.80 -10.12
C LEU A 168 -8.76 5.00 -11.14
N LEU A 169 -8.99 3.69 -11.21
CA LEU A 169 -8.36 2.78 -12.18
C LEU A 169 -9.38 2.01 -13.01
N ASP A 170 -9.03 1.75 -14.27
CA ASP A 170 -9.67 0.74 -15.10
C ASP A 170 -9.37 -0.70 -14.62
N ARG A 171 -10.12 -1.67 -15.14
CA ARG A 171 -10.01 -3.09 -14.74
C ARG A 171 -8.65 -3.70 -15.07
N SER A 172 -8.00 -3.24 -16.14
CA SER A 172 -6.65 -3.65 -16.55
C SER A 172 -5.53 -2.93 -15.78
N GLN A 173 -5.85 -1.89 -14.99
CA GLN A 173 -4.90 -1.06 -14.25
C GLN A 173 -3.87 -0.39 -15.18
N THR A 174 -4.33 -0.01 -16.38
CA THR A 174 -3.59 0.61 -17.48
C THR A 174 -3.95 2.08 -17.70
N ARG A 175 -5.09 2.53 -17.16
CA ARG A 175 -5.56 3.93 -17.18
C ARG A 175 -5.84 4.39 -15.76
N LEU A 176 -5.21 5.50 -15.37
CA LEU A 176 -5.48 6.23 -14.14
C LEU A 176 -6.21 7.54 -14.43
N GLN A 177 -7.19 7.86 -13.60
CA GLN A 177 -7.84 9.17 -13.57
C GLN A 177 -7.80 9.74 -12.15
N ILE A 178 -7.52 11.04 -12.02
CA ILE A 178 -7.74 11.80 -10.78
C ILE A 178 -8.98 12.65 -10.99
N ALA A 179 -10.02 12.41 -10.20
CA ALA A 179 -11.32 13.07 -10.33
C ALA A 179 -11.67 13.88 -9.07
N PHE A 180 -12.15 15.09 -9.25
CA PHE A 180 -12.83 15.89 -8.23
C PHE A 180 -14.35 15.69 -8.33
N LEU A 181 -14.99 15.53 -7.17
CA LEU A 181 -16.41 15.35 -6.98
C LEU A 181 -16.95 16.50 -6.11
N PRO A 182 -17.64 17.50 -6.69
CA PRO A 182 -18.35 18.51 -5.91
C PRO A 182 -19.39 17.86 -5.00
N PRO A 183 -19.56 18.30 -3.73
CA PRO A 183 -20.63 17.79 -2.85
C PRO A 183 -22.05 17.93 -3.43
N ALA A 184 -22.27 18.88 -4.33
CA ALA A 184 -23.53 19.06 -5.05
C ALA A 184 -23.84 17.94 -6.08
N LEU A 185 -22.91 17.02 -6.37
CA LEU A 185 -23.22 15.78 -7.11
C LEU A 185 -24.06 14.79 -6.30
N PHE A 186 -24.16 14.98 -4.97
CA PHE A 186 -24.79 14.04 -4.05
C PHE A 186 -26.19 14.54 -3.64
N ILE A 187 -27.22 13.82 -4.10
CA ILE A 187 -28.62 14.05 -3.75
C ILE A 187 -29.04 13.14 -2.58
N PRO A 188 -30.00 13.54 -1.72
CA PRO A 188 -30.60 12.64 -0.74
C PRO A 188 -31.07 11.33 -1.36
N VAL A 189 -30.86 10.21 -0.65
CA VAL A 189 -31.50 8.94 -1.02
C VAL A 189 -32.99 9.07 -0.81
N GLU A 190 -33.76 8.75 -1.86
CA GLU A 190 -35.21 8.85 -1.87
C GLU A 190 -35.79 7.67 -2.66
N ASP A 191 -36.75 6.96 -2.06
CA ASP A 191 -37.38 5.78 -2.65
C ASP A 191 -38.51 6.17 -3.62
N ASP A 192 -39.13 7.34 -3.43
CA ASP A 192 -40.13 7.85 -4.37
C ASP A 192 -39.46 8.40 -5.66
N ALA A 193 -39.76 7.76 -6.79
CA ALA A 193 -39.15 8.09 -8.07
C ALA A 193 -39.50 9.51 -8.58
N MET A 194 -40.63 10.10 -8.15
CA MET A 194 -41.04 11.45 -8.55
C MET A 194 -40.31 12.51 -7.72
N GLU A 195 -40.21 12.34 -6.40
CA GLU A 195 -39.40 13.22 -5.55
C GLU A 195 -37.90 13.09 -5.90
N ARG A 196 -37.40 11.87 -6.13
CA ARG A 196 -36.02 11.63 -6.60
C ARG A 196 -35.74 12.31 -7.95
N GLN A 197 -36.71 12.35 -8.88
CA GLN A 197 -36.55 13.10 -10.14
C GLN A 197 -36.46 14.61 -9.89
N LYS A 198 -37.28 15.19 -8.99
CA LYS A 198 -37.15 16.62 -8.63
C LYS A 198 -35.80 16.94 -8.01
N LEU A 199 -35.25 16.02 -7.19
CA LEU A 199 -33.90 16.16 -6.63
C LEU A 199 -32.82 16.15 -7.72
N ILE A 200 -32.96 15.32 -8.76
CA ILE A 200 -32.06 15.32 -9.93
C ILE A 200 -32.18 16.63 -10.73
N ASP A 201 -33.41 17.04 -11.05
CA ASP A 201 -33.69 18.25 -11.83
C ASP A 201 -33.22 19.54 -11.13
N ALA A 202 -33.10 19.50 -9.80
CA ALA A 202 -32.57 20.59 -8.98
C ALA A 202 -31.03 20.71 -8.98
N VAL A 203 -30.28 19.70 -9.44
CA VAL A 203 -28.80 19.76 -9.54
C VAL A 203 -28.39 20.39 -10.88
N PRO A 204 -27.83 21.63 -10.91
CA PRO A 204 -27.54 22.32 -12.16
C PRO A 204 -26.59 21.55 -13.06
N ASP A 205 -26.84 21.54 -14.38
CA ASP A 205 -26.05 20.79 -15.37
C ASP A 205 -24.53 21.04 -15.25
N SER A 206 -24.12 22.26 -14.87
CA SER A 206 -22.72 22.64 -14.66
C SER A 206 -22.01 21.87 -13.52
N VAL A 207 -22.76 21.34 -12.56
CA VAL A 207 -22.25 20.46 -11.51
C VAL A 207 -21.96 19.09 -12.13
N THR A 208 -20.69 18.79 -12.39
CA THR A 208 -20.21 17.54 -13.00
C THR A 208 -18.99 16.99 -12.25
N PRO A 209 -18.64 15.71 -12.42
CA PRO A 209 -17.29 15.25 -12.11
C PRO A 209 -16.26 16.05 -12.91
N LEU A 210 -15.11 16.31 -12.32
CA LEU A 210 -14.01 17.04 -12.94
C LEU A 210 -12.78 16.13 -12.94
N VAL A 211 -12.48 15.45 -14.05
CA VAL A 211 -11.27 14.63 -14.18
C VAL A 211 -10.10 15.57 -14.43
N ILE A 212 -9.35 15.87 -13.37
CA ILE A 212 -8.28 16.88 -13.37
C ILE A 212 -6.95 16.38 -13.91
N TYR A 213 -6.79 15.06 -14.02
CA TYR A 213 -5.64 14.38 -14.59
C TYR A 213 -6.05 13.00 -15.12
N GLU A 214 -5.44 12.58 -16.23
CA GLU A 214 -5.61 11.26 -16.84
C GLU A 214 -4.25 10.81 -17.39
N GLU A 215 -3.84 9.58 -17.09
CA GLU A 215 -2.65 8.97 -17.69
C GLU A 215 -2.88 7.49 -18.04
N THR A 216 -2.10 6.99 -18.99
CA THR A 216 -2.17 5.64 -19.53
C THR A 216 -0.78 5.06 -19.73
N THR A 217 -0.66 3.74 -19.62
CA THR A 217 0.58 3.00 -19.85
C THR A 217 0.31 1.63 -20.45
N ASP A 218 1.20 1.18 -21.33
CA ASP A 218 1.18 -0.16 -21.93
C ASP A 218 1.73 -1.25 -20.98
N ILE A 219 2.10 -0.87 -19.74
CA ILE A 219 2.67 -1.73 -18.69
C ILE A 219 1.61 -1.97 -17.59
N TRP A 220 1.61 -1.16 -16.52
CA TRP A 220 0.50 -0.98 -15.55
C TRP A 220 0.78 0.26 -14.70
N ILE A 221 -0.24 0.76 -14.01
CA ILE A 221 -0.16 1.89 -13.08
C ILE A 221 0.28 1.43 -11.69
N ASN A 222 1.44 1.91 -11.22
CA ASN A 222 1.88 1.69 -9.85
C ASN A 222 1.27 2.70 -8.86
N ILE A 223 0.07 2.41 -8.34
CA ILE A 223 -0.56 3.24 -7.29
C ILE A 223 0.37 3.48 -6.09
N HIS A 224 0.44 4.75 -5.68
CA HIS A 224 1.21 5.30 -4.56
C HIS A 224 0.33 6.24 -3.73
N ASP A 225 0.86 6.71 -2.60
CA ASP A 225 0.16 7.61 -1.67
C ASP A 225 0.39 9.11 -1.95
N ILE A 226 1.37 9.45 -2.80
CA ILE A 226 1.72 10.83 -3.16
C ILE A 226 0.61 11.53 -3.97
N PHE A 227 -0.08 12.48 -3.34
CA PHE A 227 -0.95 13.48 -3.99
C PHE A 227 -1.14 14.69 -3.07
N HIS A 228 -0.65 15.88 -3.46
CA HIS A 228 -0.78 17.13 -2.67
C HIS A 228 -1.51 18.20 -3.49
N VAL A 229 -2.68 18.65 -3.02
CA VAL A 229 -3.44 19.76 -3.65
C VAL A 229 -3.10 21.07 -2.94
N PHE A 230 -2.67 22.08 -3.69
CA PHE A 230 -2.41 23.42 -3.16
C PHE A 230 -3.71 24.19 -2.91
N PRO A 231 -3.74 25.15 -1.97
CA PRO A 231 -4.89 26.02 -1.74
C PRO A 231 -5.32 26.75 -3.02
N GLN A 232 -6.62 26.76 -3.34
CA GLN A 232 -7.10 27.32 -4.60
C GLN A 232 -6.99 28.86 -4.66
N THR A 233 -6.13 29.38 -5.54
CA THR A 233 -5.89 30.83 -5.71
C THR A 233 -6.71 31.48 -6.86
N GLN A 234 -7.19 30.68 -7.81
CA GLN A 234 -8.03 31.08 -8.94
C GLN A 234 -9.21 30.10 -9.02
N GLU A 235 -10.43 30.59 -9.11
CA GLU A 235 -11.64 29.75 -9.00
C GLU A 235 -11.73 28.63 -10.06
N ASP A 236 -11.21 28.90 -11.26
CA ASP A 236 -11.20 28.01 -12.42
C ASP A 236 -9.90 27.21 -12.59
N VAL A 237 -8.95 27.28 -11.65
CA VAL A 237 -7.67 26.51 -11.73
C VAL A 237 -7.40 25.78 -10.42
N VAL A 238 -6.99 24.52 -10.51
CA VAL A 238 -6.37 23.77 -9.40
C VAL A 238 -4.89 23.56 -9.71
N GLU A 239 -4.04 23.62 -8.67
CA GLU A 239 -2.63 23.24 -8.76
C GLU A 239 -2.34 22.12 -7.76
N PHE A 240 -1.56 21.12 -8.16
CA PHE A 240 -1.22 19.96 -7.33
C PHE A 240 0.15 19.37 -7.67
N ILE A 241 0.70 18.57 -6.75
CA ILE A 241 1.82 17.66 -7.01
C ILE A 241 1.27 16.23 -7.09
N PHE A 242 1.65 15.53 -8.16
CA PHE A 242 1.43 14.09 -8.32
C PHE A 242 2.76 13.42 -8.71
N ALA A 243 2.83 12.09 -8.61
CA ALA A 243 3.96 11.32 -9.09
C ALA A 243 3.53 10.45 -10.28
N SER A 244 4.43 10.17 -11.23
CA SER A 244 4.11 9.34 -12.40
C SER A 244 5.34 8.60 -12.94
N GLU A 245 5.13 7.35 -13.35
CA GLU A 245 6.08 6.56 -14.16
C GLU A 245 5.81 6.71 -15.67
N CYS A 246 4.57 7.00 -16.05
CA CYS A 246 4.04 6.90 -17.41
C CYS A 246 4.69 7.87 -18.42
N LYS A 247 5.51 8.81 -17.96
CA LYS A 247 6.20 9.82 -18.78
C LYS A 247 7.63 9.42 -19.15
N THR A 248 8.29 8.56 -18.36
CA THR A 248 9.74 8.28 -18.48
C THR A 248 10.16 6.84 -18.17
N GLY A 249 9.27 6.00 -17.63
CA GLY A 249 9.60 4.69 -17.07
C GLY A 249 10.04 4.71 -15.60
N PHE A 250 10.39 5.89 -15.06
CA PHE A 250 10.77 6.08 -13.65
C PHE A 250 9.80 7.01 -12.93
N ARG A 251 9.51 6.74 -11.65
CA ARG A 251 8.54 7.53 -10.88
C ARG A 251 9.13 8.88 -10.51
N HIS A 252 8.59 9.95 -11.08
CA HIS A 252 9.01 11.33 -10.81
C HIS A 252 7.86 12.21 -10.34
N LEU A 253 8.19 13.30 -9.63
CA LEU A 253 7.25 14.31 -9.19
C LEU A 253 6.96 15.33 -10.30
N TYR A 254 5.69 15.68 -10.47
CA TYR A 254 5.20 16.68 -11.41
C TYR A 254 4.31 17.68 -10.67
N ARG A 255 4.56 18.98 -10.85
CA ARG A 255 3.57 20.02 -10.51
C ARG A 255 2.65 20.18 -11.71
N ILE A 256 1.35 20.00 -11.49
CA ILE A 256 0.33 20.07 -12.53
C ILE A 256 -0.65 21.18 -12.17
N SER A 257 -0.98 22.03 -13.14
CA SER A 257 -2.00 23.05 -13.02
C SER A 257 -3.09 22.78 -14.06
N THR A 258 -4.34 22.57 -13.62
CA THR A 258 -5.47 22.16 -14.48
C THR A 258 -6.61 23.16 -14.42
N VAL A 259 -7.18 23.51 -15.58
CA VAL A 259 -8.35 24.40 -15.68
C VAL A 259 -9.64 23.63 -15.48
N LEU A 260 -10.36 23.94 -14.41
CA LEU A 260 -11.67 23.44 -14.05
C LEU A 260 -12.75 24.11 -14.92
N LYS A 261 -13.04 23.51 -16.08
CA LYS A 261 -14.06 24.03 -17.01
C LYS A 261 -15.39 23.30 -16.83
N GLU A 262 -16.48 24.02 -17.05
CA GLU A 262 -17.81 23.43 -17.20
C GLU A 262 -17.81 22.36 -18.32
N SER A 263 -18.43 21.21 -18.06
CA SER A 263 -18.55 20.15 -19.04
C SER A 263 -19.43 20.56 -20.24
N LYS A 264 -19.23 19.91 -21.38
CA LYS A 264 -20.17 19.97 -22.51
C LYS A 264 -21.38 19.06 -22.29
N TYR A 265 -21.27 18.08 -21.41
CA TYR A 265 -22.37 17.19 -21.05
C TYR A 265 -23.45 17.94 -20.28
N ARG A 266 -24.72 17.57 -20.53
CA ARG A 266 -25.89 18.08 -19.81
C ARG A 266 -26.83 16.92 -19.52
N ARG A 267 -27.15 16.70 -18.24
CA ARG A 267 -28.13 15.70 -17.80
C ARG A 267 -29.52 16.02 -18.35
N SER A 268 -29.86 17.30 -18.46
CA SER A 268 -31.11 17.78 -19.07
C SER A 268 -31.32 17.34 -20.53
N SER A 269 -30.27 16.89 -21.23
CA SER A 269 -30.37 16.35 -22.60
C SER A 269 -30.88 14.90 -22.66
N GLY A 270 -30.90 14.16 -21.55
CA GLY A 270 -31.26 12.75 -21.49
C GLY A 270 -30.21 11.78 -22.07
N GLY A 271 -29.08 12.29 -22.57
CA GLY A 271 -27.99 11.47 -23.09
C GLY A 271 -27.07 10.88 -21.99
N LEU A 272 -26.21 9.95 -22.39
CA LEU A 272 -25.02 9.56 -21.62
C LEU A 272 -23.85 10.53 -21.95
N PRO A 273 -22.91 10.78 -21.02
CA PRO A 273 -21.69 11.53 -21.32
C PRO A 273 -20.80 10.75 -22.29
N ALA A 274 -20.01 11.45 -23.10
CA ALA A 274 -18.94 10.84 -23.86
C ALA A 274 -17.70 10.63 -22.97
N PRO A 275 -16.80 9.66 -23.28
CA PRO A 275 -15.66 9.28 -22.41
C PRO A 275 -14.70 10.40 -21.99
N ARG A 276 -14.76 11.58 -22.61
CA ARG A 276 -13.90 12.74 -22.33
C ARG A 276 -14.67 14.02 -21.95
N ASP A 277 -15.98 13.96 -21.75
CA ASP A 277 -16.78 15.16 -21.42
C ASP A 277 -16.46 15.74 -20.04
N PHE A 278 -15.95 14.91 -19.11
CA PHE A 278 -15.50 15.35 -17.77
C PHE A 278 -14.00 15.65 -17.70
N LEU A 279 -13.24 15.48 -18.80
CA LEU A 279 -11.79 15.67 -18.80
C LEU A 279 -11.44 17.16 -18.84
N CYS A 280 -10.83 17.65 -17.77
CA CYS A 280 -10.36 19.02 -17.64
C CYS A 280 -9.08 19.26 -18.45
N HIS A 281 -8.78 20.52 -18.75
CA HIS A 281 -7.61 20.89 -19.54
C HIS A 281 -6.39 21.18 -18.64
N VAL A 282 -5.39 20.29 -18.67
CA VAL A 282 -4.06 20.55 -18.09
C VAL A 282 -3.46 21.77 -18.80
N LYS A 283 -3.17 22.81 -18.03
CA LYS A 283 -2.60 24.11 -18.46
C LYS A 283 -1.07 24.08 -18.41
N GLU A 284 -0.52 23.43 -17.39
CA GLU A 284 0.91 23.23 -17.20
C GLU A 284 1.15 21.86 -16.54
N GLU A 285 2.19 21.15 -16.98
CA GLU A 285 2.73 19.95 -16.34
C GLU A 285 4.25 20.12 -16.28
N LEU A 286 4.78 20.40 -15.08
CA LEU A 286 6.17 20.75 -14.84
C LEU A 286 6.87 19.62 -14.06
N PRO A 287 7.84 18.89 -14.64
CA PRO A 287 8.65 17.92 -13.90
C PRO A 287 9.48 18.63 -12.82
N LEU A 288 9.37 18.16 -11.58
CA LEU A 288 10.16 18.61 -10.44
C LEU A 288 11.39 17.73 -10.20
N THR A 289 11.37 16.49 -10.69
CA THR A 289 12.49 15.53 -10.62
C THR A 289 12.65 14.82 -11.97
N SER A 290 13.88 14.36 -12.28
CA SER A 290 14.15 13.55 -13.47
C SER A 290 15.46 12.74 -13.35
N GLY A 291 15.54 11.62 -14.07
CA GLY A 291 16.73 10.78 -14.24
C GLY A 291 16.39 9.29 -14.26
N GLU A 292 17.41 8.43 -14.27
CA GLU A 292 17.26 6.97 -14.27
C GLU A 292 17.18 6.43 -12.83
N TRP A 293 16.22 6.95 -12.05
CA TRP A 293 16.01 6.66 -10.62
C TRP A 293 14.57 7.01 -10.22
N GLU A 294 14.02 6.43 -9.14
CA GLU A 294 12.63 6.66 -8.73
C GLU A 294 12.46 7.43 -7.42
N VAL A 295 11.33 8.16 -7.32
CA VAL A 295 10.77 8.74 -6.09
C VAL A 295 9.87 7.71 -5.42
N LEU A 296 10.08 7.48 -4.12
CA LEU A 296 9.35 6.48 -3.34
C LEU A 296 8.04 7.06 -2.78
N GLY A 297 6.94 6.35 -3.00
CA GLY A 297 5.57 6.78 -2.62
C GLY A 297 4.72 5.66 -2.04
N ARG A 298 5.34 4.66 -1.39
CA ARG A 298 4.69 3.45 -0.88
C ARG A 298 5.25 3.08 0.49
N HIS A 299 4.52 2.25 1.23
CA HIS A 299 4.94 1.65 2.51
C HIS A 299 5.31 2.64 3.63
N GLY A 300 4.95 3.91 3.48
CA GLY A 300 5.26 5.00 4.42
C GLY A 300 6.03 6.15 3.78
N SER A 301 6.75 5.90 2.69
CA SER A 301 7.37 6.94 1.86
C SER A 301 6.29 7.79 1.18
N ASP A 302 6.39 9.11 1.35
CA ASP A 302 5.42 10.12 0.94
C ASP A 302 6.14 11.48 0.82
N ILE A 303 5.52 12.48 0.18
CA ILE A 303 6.12 13.82 0.07
C ILE A 303 5.76 14.71 1.27
N ARG A 304 6.60 15.71 1.55
CA ARG A 304 6.22 16.86 2.37
C ARG A 304 6.44 18.13 1.58
N VAL A 305 5.51 19.07 1.68
CA VAL A 305 5.50 20.30 0.88
C VAL A 305 5.58 21.49 1.81
N ASP A 306 6.64 22.28 1.66
CA ASP A 306 6.77 23.58 2.30
C ASP A 306 6.24 24.65 1.34
N GLU A 307 4.99 25.07 1.56
CA GLU A 307 4.31 26.10 0.77
C GLU A 307 4.91 27.51 0.96
N VAL A 308 5.69 27.74 2.03
CA VAL A 308 6.31 29.04 2.34
C VAL A 308 7.64 29.18 1.59
N ASN A 309 8.52 28.19 1.73
CA ASN A 309 9.82 28.15 1.05
C ASN A 309 9.74 27.61 -0.38
N LYS A 310 8.58 27.04 -0.77
CA LYS A 310 8.26 26.46 -2.09
C LYS A 310 9.12 25.24 -2.43
N LEU A 311 9.28 24.34 -1.45
CA LEU A 311 10.12 23.14 -1.54
C LEU A 311 9.28 21.87 -1.36
N VAL A 312 9.73 20.78 -1.97
CA VAL A 312 9.12 19.45 -1.84
C VAL A 312 10.17 18.42 -1.45
N TYR A 313 9.87 17.70 -0.37
CA TYR A 313 10.71 16.67 0.21
C TYR A 313 10.18 15.32 -0.29
N PHE A 314 11.06 14.36 -0.46
CA PHE A 314 10.69 13.00 -0.88
C PHE A 314 11.81 12.02 -0.56
N GLU A 315 11.47 10.74 -0.49
CA GLU A 315 12.44 9.66 -0.47
C GLU A 315 12.70 9.16 -1.91
N GLY A 316 13.90 8.68 -2.21
CA GLY A 316 14.25 8.25 -3.57
C GLY A 316 15.55 7.45 -3.68
N THR A 317 15.78 6.90 -4.88
CA THR A 317 16.92 6.02 -5.22
C THR A 317 18.00 6.68 -6.08
N LYS A 318 18.04 8.02 -6.11
CA LYS A 318 18.92 8.81 -7.00
C LYS A 318 20.41 8.52 -6.82
N ASP A 319 20.84 8.31 -5.59
CA ASP A 319 22.25 8.06 -5.25
C ASP A 319 22.62 6.56 -5.41
N SER A 320 21.64 5.65 -5.27
CA SER A 320 21.79 4.20 -5.46
C SER A 320 20.43 3.50 -5.48
N PRO A 321 20.19 2.48 -6.32
CA PRO A 321 19.01 1.62 -6.21
C PRO A 321 19.01 0.76 -4.93
N LEU A 322 20.16 0.63 -4.25
CA LEU A 322 20.32 -0.17 -3.03
C LEU A 322 20.08 0.64 -1.74
N GLU A 323 19.89 1.96 -1.82
CA GLU A 323 19.77 2.84 -0.66
C GLU A 323 18.61 3.83 -0.85
N HIS A 324 17.79 4.01 0.18
CA HIS A 324 16.70 5.00 0.18
C HIS A 324 17.19 6.27 0.90
N HIS A 325 17.27 7.37 0.16
CA HIS A 325 17.75 8.66 0.67
C HIS A 325 16.65 9.72 0.67
N LEU A 326 16.81 10.74 1.53
CA LEU A 326 15.87 11.85 1.70
C LEU A 326 16.32 13.11 0.96
N TYR A 327 15.39 13.73 0.26
CA TYR A 327 15.53 15.01 -0.44
C TYR A 327 14.57 16.07 0.16
N VAL A 328 14.62 17.33 -0.28
CA VAL A 328 15.08 18.43 0.61
C VAL A 328 14.06 19.26 1.45
N ASP A 329 14.51 19.62 2.67
CA ASP A 329 14.31 20.86 3.45
C ASP A 329 13.19 21.07 4.52
N CYS A 330 13.42 20.57 5.75
CA CYS A 330 12.75 21.00 6.99
C CYS A 330 13.74 21.42 8.08
N ASP A 331 13.28 22.12 9.12
CA ASP A 331 14.09 22.46 10.30
C ASP A 331 14.70 21.23 11.01
N MET A 332 13.97 20.11 11.07
CA MET A 332 14.43 18.85 11.67
C MET A 332 13.81 17.63 10.99
N VAL A 333 14.59 16.55 10.87
CA VAL A 333 14.14 15.25 10.36
C VAL A 333 14.69 14.06 11.16
N ILE A 334 13.87 13.03 11.30
CA ILE A 334 14.24 11.73 11.89
C ILE A 334 14.59 10.78 10.76
N CYS A 335 15.78 10.18 10.79
CA CYS A 335 16.17 9.11 9.88
C CYS A 335 16.30 7.79 10.65
N LYS A 336 15.61 6.74 10.19
CA LYS A 336 15.92 5.33 10.51
C LYS A 336 16.81 4.79 9.40
N PHE A 337 18.00 4.28 9.75
CA PHE A 337 18.97 3.79 8.75
C PHE A 337 19.76 2.59 9.28
N SER A 338 20.28 1.79 8.35
CA SER A 338 21.08 0.58 8.60
C SER A 338 21.99 0.32 7.39
N ASN A 339 22.94 -0.60 7.51
CA ASN A 339 23.63 -1.20 6.36
C ASN A 339 23.91 -2.68 6.64
N GLN A 340 24.46 -3.40 5.67
CA GLN A 340 24.73 -4.85 5.77
C GLN A 340 25.48 -5.27 7.06
N LYS A 341 26.34 -4.40 7.62
CA LYS A 341 27.17 -4.69 8.81
C LYS A 341 26.62 -4.13 10.12
N CYS A 342 25.75 -3.12 10.03
CA CYS A 342 25.29 -2.34 11.19
C CYS A 342 23.76 -2.41 11.32
N PRO A 343 23.23 -3.07 12.38
CA PRO A 343 21.82 -3.04 12.72
C PRO A 343 21.29 -1.61 12.89
N HIS A 344 20.00 -1.42 12.65
CA HIS A 344 19.42 -0.09 12.46
C HIS A 344 19.59 0.85 13.66
N GLN A 345 19.79 2.14 13.34
CA GLN A 345 19.80 3.26 14.28
C GLN A 345 18.66 4.22 13.90
N VAL A 346 18.15 4.98 14.87
CA VAL A 346 17.25 6.11 14.62
C VAL A 346 17.87 7.38 15.20
N SER A 347 18.08 8.39 14.36
CA SER A 347 18.69 9.67 14.75
C SER A 347 17.90 10.86 14.25
N LEU A 348 17.84 11.89 15.08
CA LEU A 348 17.30 13.22 14.78
C LEU A 348 18.42 14.11 14.24
N TYR A 349 18.17 14.73 13.11
CA TYR A 349 19.03 15.72 12.49
C TYR A 349 18.30 17.05 12.39
N LYS A 350 19.04 18.14 12.58
CA LYS A 350 18.59 19.50 12.29
C LYS A 350 19.15 19.90 10.93
N LEU A 351 18.38 20.58 10.09
CA LEU A 351 18.93 21.16 8.85
C LEU A 351 19.24 22.64 9.08
N THR A 352 20.43 23.07 8.67
CA THR A 352 20.92 24.43 8.86
C THR A 352 21.31 25.05 7.52
N GLY A 353 20.73 26.21 7.21
CA GLY A 353 21.06 26.98 6.01
C GLY A 353 22.11 28.06 6.30
N LEU A 354 22.92 28.39 5.30
CA LEU A 354 23.59 29.68 5.24
C LEU A 354 22.58 30.72 4.73
N GLU A 355 22.62 31.94 5.27
CA GLU A 355 21.62 32.99 4.97
C GLU A 355 21.64 33.46 3.50
N GLU A 356 22.70 33.15 2.74
CA GLU A 356 22.84 33.46 1.31
C GLU A 356 22.87 32.18 0.45
N GLY A 357 21.70 31.57 0.23
CA GLY A 357 21.52 30.55 -0.81
C GLY A 357 20.67 29.34 -0.40
N ILE A 358 19.39 29.35 -0.77
CA ILE A 358 18.39 28.29 -0.49
C ILE A 358 18.84 26.90 -0.98
N ALA A 359 19.75 26.83 -1.96
CA ALA A 359 20.19 25.58 -2.61
C ALA A 359 21.15 24.70 -1.77
N GLN A 360 21.69 25.16 -0.63
CA GLN A 360 22.62 24.38 0.20
C GLN A 360 22.34 24.53 1.71
N ARG A 361 21.50 23.62 2.25
CA ARG A 361 21.44 23.38 3.71
C ARG A 361 22.30 22.18 4.11
N ALA A 362 22.97 22.29 5.25
CA ALA A 362 23.72 21.21 5.87
C ALA A 362 22.84 20.36 6.80
N LYS A 363 23.17 19.08 6.93
CA LYS A 363 22.54 18.12 7.86
C LYS A 363 23.38 18.01 9.13
N GLU A 364 22.94 18.66 10.20
CA GLU A 364 23.60 18.62 11.51
C GLU A 364 22.99 17.49 12.38
N PHE A 365 23.82 16.66 13.00
CA PHE A 365 23.33 15.65 13.96
C PHE A 365 22.88 16.34 15.26
N TRP A 366 21.66 16.06 15.70
CA TRP A 366 21.08 16.68 16.89
C TRP A 366 20.96 15.71 18.08
N ALA A 367 20.42 14.51 17.85
CA ALA A 367 20.28 13.49 18.90
C ALA A 367 20.14 12.07 18.32
N THR A 368 20.49 11.06 19.11
CA THR A 368 20.09 9.67 18.86
C THR A 368 18.77 9.40 19.56
N ILE A 369 17.80 8.81 18.85
CA ILE A 369 16.50 8.37 19.40
C ILE A 369 16.57 6.89 19.78
N LEU A 370 17.20 6.07 18.93
CA LEU A 370 17.47 4.65 19.18
C LEU A 370 18.89 4.33 18.74
N HIS A 371 19.71 3.84 19.67
CA HIS A 371 21.05 3.32 19.35
C HIS A 371 20.96 1.98 18.64
N SER A 372 21.89 1.72 17.71
CA SER A 372 22.11 0.39 17.16
C SER A 372 22.53 -0.59 18.26
N SER A 373 22.12 -1.86 18.15
CA SER A 373 22.56 -2.95 19.04
C SER A 373 24.06 -3.27 18.94
N GLY A 374 24.75 -2.74 17.92
CA GLY A 374 26.07 -3.20 17.50
C GLY A 374 26.00 -4.48 16.66
N SER A 375 27.12 -4.83 16.04
CA SER A 375 27.26 -6.05 15.24
C SER A 375 27.16 -7.31 16.11
N LEU A 376 26.28 -8.25 15.73
CA LEU A 376 26.14 -9.54 16.42
C LEU A 376 27.37 -10.44 16.09
N PRO A 377 28.05 -11.05 17.08
CA PRO A 377 29.29 -11.80 16.83
C PRO A 377 29.17 -12.95 15.84
N ASP A 378 28.04 -13.66 15.85
CA ASP A 378 27.81 -14.86 15.04
C ASP A 378 27.27 -14.54 13.62
N TYR A 379 26.90 -13.28 13.36
CA TYR A 379 26.33 -12.85 12.08
C TYR A 379 27.44 -12.37 11.13
N ILE A 380 27.80 -13.22 10.17
CA ILE A 380 28.63 -12.82 9.03
C ILE A 380 27.70 -12.29 7.92
N PRO A 381 27.76 -10.99 7.58
CA PRO A 381 26.89 -10.40 6.57
C PRO A 381 27.26 -10.85 5.15
N PRO A 382 26.32 -10.79 4.20
CA PRO A 382 26.57 -11.16 2.82
C PRO A 382 27.46 -10.13 2.11
N GLU A 383 28.15 -10.58 1.07
CA GLU A 383 28.77 -9.70 0.08
C GLU A 383 27.73 -9.39 -1.01
N ILE A 384 27.47 -8.11 -1.25
CA ILE A 384 26.70 -7.66 -2.43
C ILE A 384 27.63 -7.73 -3.65
N PHE A 385 27.15 -8.35 -4.72
CA PHE A 385 27.76 -8.36 -6.05
C PHE A 385 26.79 -7.84 -7.09
N SER A 386 27.29 -7.54 -8.29
CA SER A 386 26.46 -7.23 -9.46
C SER A 386 27.11 -7.73 -10.75
N PHE A 387 26.30 -7.85 -11.80
CA PHE A 387 26.73 -8.31 -13.12
C PHE A 387 25.82 -7.79 -14.23
N GLU A 388 26.34 -7.78 -15.46
CA GLU A 388 25.56 -7.48 -16.66
C GLU A 388 24.83 -8.75 -17.13
N SER A 389 23.50 -8.66 -17.18
CA SER A 389 22.56 -9.63 -17.73
C SER A 389 22.72 -9.77 -19.26
N SER A 390 22.34 -10.92 -19.83
CA SER A 390 22.22 -11.07 -21.28
C SER A 390 21.09 -10.23 -21.90
N SER A 391 20.14 -9.76 -21.09
CA SER A 391 19.14 -8.75 -21.46
C SER A 391 19.68 -7.31 -21.50
N GLY A 392 20.88 -7.07 -20.95
CA GLY A 392 21.53 -5.75 -20.92
C GLY A 392 21.33 -4.93 -19.64
N PHE A 393 20.57 -5.42 -18.65
CA PHE A 393 20.45 -4.78 -17.33
C PHE A 393 21.59 -5.17 -16.38
N VAL A 394 21.88 -4.32 -15.39
CA VAL A 394 22.75 -4.68 -14.26
C VAL A 394 21.90 -5.30 -13.15
N LEU A 395 22.12 -6.58 -12.86
CA LEU A 395 21.46 -7.31 -11.78
C LEU A 395 22.37 -7.32 -10.55
N TYR A 396 21.78 -7.16 -9.35
CA TYR A 396 22.46 -7.06 -8.06
C TYR A 396 22.02 -8.20 -7.14
N GLY A 397 22.92 -8.81 -6.38
CA GLY A 397 22.58 -9.89 -5.45
C GLY A 397 23.49 -10.03 -4.23
N MET A 398 22.99 -10.65 -3.18
CA MET A 398 23.72 -11.04 -1.98
C MET A 398 24.29 -12.47 -2.07
N MET A 399 25.56 -12.63 -1.69
CA MET A 399 26.21 -13.93 -1.49
C MET A 399 26.65 -14.11 -0.04
N TYR A 400 26.06 -15.11 0.64
CA TYR A 400 26.57 -15.63 1.91
C TYR A 400 27.63 -16.70 1.64
N LYS A 401 28.89 -16.43 1.99
CA LYS A 401 29.97 -17.43 1.88
C LYS A 401 29.89 -18.43 3.04
N PRO A 402 30.14 -19.73 2.81
CA PRO A 402 30.31 -20.70 3.88
C PRO A 402 31.33 -20.22 4.92
N HIS A 403 30.98 -20.35 6.21
CA HIS A 403 31.93 -20.09 7.30
C HIS A 403 33.11 -21.09 7.20
N ASP A 404 34.30 -20.66 7.61
CA ASP A 404 35.56 -21.42 7.50
C ASP A 404 35.85 -21.98 6.09
N LEU A 405 35.55 -21.21 5.04
CA LEU A 405 35.71 -21.59 3.63
C LEU A 405 37.11 -22.15 3.31
N GLN A 406 37.14 -23.37 2.78
CA GLN A 406 38.35 -24.11 2.48
C GLN A 406 38.68 -24.04 0.98
N PRO A 407 39.89 -23.59 0.58
CA PRO A 407 40.31 -23.57 -0.81
C PRO A 407 40.19 -24.96 -1.48
N GLY A 408 39.73 -24.98 -2.74
CA GLY A 408 39.58 -26.19 -3.52
C GLY A 408 38.38 -27.08 -3.17
N LYS A 409 37.58 -26.75 -2.15
CA LYS A 409 36.30 -27.44 -1.88
C LYS A 409 35.14 -26.74 -2.59
N LYS A 410 34.23 -27.52 -3.15
CA LYS A 410 32.88 -27.07 -3.54
C LYS A 410 31.91 -27.33 -2.37
N TYR A 411 30.86 -26.51 -2.29
CA TYR A 411 29.86 -26.54 -1.22
C TYR A 411 28.46 -26.66 -1.84
N PRO A 412 27.46 -27.20 -1.11
CA PRO A 412 26.07 -27.16 -1.54
C PRO A 412 25.55 -25.71 -1.50
N THR A 413 24.93 -25.24 -2.58
CA THR A 413 24.35 -23.90 -2.68
C THR A 413 22.83 -23.97 -2.44
N VAL A 414 22.30 -23.01 -1.68
CA VAL A 414 20.86 -22.80 -1.52
C VAL A 414 20.52 -21.41 -2.08
N LEU A 415 19.69 -21.35 -3.11
CA LEU A 415 19.10 -20.09 -3.59
C LEU A 415 17.86 -19.79 -2.74
N PHE A 416 17.81 -18.60 -2.16
CA PHE A 416 16.60 -18.05 -1.54
C PHE A 416 15.92 -17.09 -2.54
N ILE A 417 14.65 -17.36 -2.85
CA ILE A 417 13.91 -16.70 -3.93
C ILE A 417 12.66 -15.98 -3.41
N TYR A 418 12.45 -14.77 -3.92
CA TYR A 418 11.12 -14.14 -3.95
C TYR A 418 10.72 -13.78 -5.39
N GLY A 419 11.57 -13.05 -6.12
CA GLY A 419 11.48 -12.87 -7.58
C GLY A 419 10.19 -12.26 -8.11
N GLY A 420 9.38 -11.60 -7.28
CA GLY A 420 8.10 -11.03 -7.67
C GLY A 420 8.03 -9.51 -7.46
N PRO A 421 7.26 -8.76 -8.26
CA PRO A 421 7.18 -7.32 -8.13
C PRO A 421 6.53 -6.87 -6.80
N GLN A 422 6.71 -5.58 -6.50
CA GLN A 422 6.26 -4.89 -5.28
C GLN A 422 6.93 -5.38 -3.97
N GLY A 423 8.00 -6.17 -4.06
CA GLY A 423 8.91 -6.40 -2.92
C GLY A 423 10.35 -6.19 -3.37
N GLN A 424 11.07 -5.27 -2.72
CA GLN A 424 12.53 -5.13 -2.90
C GLN A 424 13.26 -6.21 -2.09
N ILE A 425 13.02 -7.47 -2.46
CA ILE A 425 13.83 -8.64 -2.09
C ILE A 425 14.39 -9.16 -3.40
N GLU A 426 15.73 -9.14 -3.49
CA GLU A 426 16.55 -9.14 -4.70
C GLU A 426 16.10 -10.03 -5.89
N ILE A 427 16.26 -9.43 -7.08
CA ILE A 427 16.36 -10.03 -8.42
C ILE A 427 15.05 -10.60 -9.00
N SER A 428 14.52 -9.89 -10.02
CA SER A 428 13.92 -10.49 -11.22
C SER A 428 15.03 -11.12 -12.06
N ASP A 429 14.79 -12.31 -12.64
CA ASP A 429 15.77 -13.17 -13.33
C ASP A 429 16.89 -13.73 -12.41
N GLN A 430 16.44 -14.38 -11.32
CA GLN A 430 17.31 -15.02 -10.32
C GLN A 430 18.23 -16.10 -10.91
N VAL A 431 17.84 -16.72 -12.02
CA VAL A 431 18.66 -17.77 -12.64
C VAL A 431 19.69 -17.22 -13.61
N GLU A 432 19.56 -15.98 -14.11
CA GLU A 432 20.74 -15.24 -14.60
C GLU A 432 21.70 -14.89 -13.45
N GLY A 433 21.16 -14.58 -12.27
CA GLY A 433 21.94 -14.44 -11.03
C GLY A 433 22.73 -15.70 -10.67
N LEU A 434 22.09 -16.87 -10.82
CA LEU A 434 22.81 -18.14 -10.81
C LEU A 434 23.79 -18.20 -11.99
N GLN A 435 23.41 -18.00 -13.26
CA GLN A 435 24.33 -18.01 -14.42
C GLN A 435 25.52 -17.06 -14.32
N TYR A 436 25.54 -16.06 -13.44
CA TYR A 436 26.72 -15.23 -13.20
C TYR A 436 27.65 -15.81 -12.13
N LEU A 437 27.12 -16.15 -10.94
CA LEU A 437 27.84 -16.97 -9.95
C LEU A 437 28.30 -18.31 -10.55
N ALA A 438 27.61 -18.71 -11.60
CA ALA A 438 27.78 -19.89 -12.39
C ALA A 438 28.27 -19.57 -13.83
N SER A 439 28.69 -18.35 -14.14
CA SER A 439 29.64 -18.10 -15.24
C SER A 439 31.04 -18.58 -14.82
N GLN A 440 31.18 -18.84 -13.51
CA GLN A 440 32.19 -19.67 -12.90
C GLN A 440 31.79 -21.18 -12.81
N TYR A 441 30.49 -21.58 -12.92
CA TYR A 441 29.90 -22.89 -12.46
C TYR A 441 28.47 -23.45 -12.96
N GLU A 442 27.76 -22.96 -14.02
CA GLU A 442 26.41 -23.35 -14.64
C GLU A 442 25.04 -23.18 -13.83
N PHE A 443 23.79 -22.78 -14.27
CA PHE A 443 23.09 -22.39 -15.55
C PHE A 443 21.64 -21.69 -15.39
N ILE A 444 20.86 -21.49 -16.50
CA ILE A 444 19.55 -20.76 -16.90
C ILE A 444 18.17 -21.06 -16.19
N ASP A 445 17.00 -20.32 -16.25
CA ASP A 445 16.52 -18.87 -16.41
C ASP A 445 14.95 -18.67 -16.28
N LEU A 446 14.37 -17.44 -16.03
CA LEU A 446 12.99 -16.84 -16.36
C LEU A 446 12.23 -15.88 -15.35
N ASP A 447 11.46 -14.89 -15.86
CA ASP A 447 10.62 -13.83 -15.17
C ASP A 447 9.05 -13.98 -15.24
N ARG A 448 8.28 -13.50 -14.22
CA ARG A 448 6.80 -13.18 -14.25
C ARG A 448 6.20 -12.30 -13.12
N ARG A 449 5.34 -11.32 -13.51
CA ARG A 449 3.93 -11.19 -12.99
C ARG A 449 2.91 -10.53 -13.98
N TYR A 450 3.27 -10.38 -15.26
CA TYR A 450 2.69 -9.50 -16.31
C TYR A 450 1.41 -10.00 -17.03
N MET A 451 0.47 -10.67 -16.34
CA MET A 451 -0.34 -11.73 -17.01
C MET A 451 -1.56 -11.32 -17.87
N GLY A 452 -2.20 -10.18 -17.66
CA GLY A 452 -3.43 -9.78 -18.41
C GLY A 452 -4.70 -10.56 -18.03
N HIS A 453 -5.71 -10.62 -18.91
CA HIS A 453 -6.91 -11.45 -18.71
C HIS A 453 -6.67 -12.89 -19.25
N PRO A 454 -7.19 -13.96 -18.62
CA PRO A 454 -7.00 -15.34 -19.09
C PRO A 454 -7.28 -15.53 -20.59
N ASP A 455 -8.45 -15.12 -21.06
CA ASP A 455 -8.90 -15.22 -22.45
C ASP A 455 -8.01 -14.43 -23.44
N SER A 456 -7.27 -13.43 -22.96
CA SER A 456 -6.33 -12.64 -23.76
C SER A 456 -4.90 -13.20 -23.76
N ASN A 457 -4.59 -14.16 -22.88
CA ASN A 457 -3.24 -14.65 -22.65
C ASN A 457 -3.20 -16.12 -22.18
N GLU A 458 -4.06 -16.97 -22.75
CA GLU A 458 -4.28 -18.36 -22.32
C GLU A 458 -2.97 -19.15 -22.21
N GLN A 459 -2.08 -18.97 -23.19
CA GLN A 459 -0.79 -19.65 -23.24
C GLN A 459 0.10 -19.26 -22.05
N ALA A 460 0.14 -17.98 -21.65
CA ALA A 460 0.88 -17.59 -20.46
C ALA A 460 0.21 -18.17 -19.21
N TYR A 461 -1.12 -18.10 -19.08
CA TYR A 461 -1.84 -18.68 -17.96
C TYR A 461 -1.57 -20.19 -17.79
N TYR A 462 -1.54 -20.95 -18.88
CA TYR A 462 -1.12 -22.36 -18.86
C TYR A 462 0.35 -22.51 -18.44
N LEU A 463 1.27 -21.79 -19.07
CA LEU A 463 2.72 -21.90 -18.83
C LEU A 463 3.16 -21.43 -17.43
N GLY A 464 2.41 -20.53 -16.78
CA GLY A 464 2.65 -20.11 -15.40
C GLY A 464 2.01 -21.03 -14.36
N SER A 465 0.98 -21.81 -14.74
CA SER A 465 0.24 -22.67 -13.82
C SER A 465 0.96 -24.01 -13.65
N VAL A 466 1.86 -24.12 -12.67
CA VAL A 466 2.64 -25.35 -12.44
C VAL A 466 1.79 -26.61 -12.24
N ALA A 467 0.58 -26.48 -11.69
CA ALA A 467 -0.37 -27.59 -11.55
C ALA A 467 -0.86 -28.16 -12.90
N MET A 468 -0.92 -27.33 -13.95
CA MET A 468 -1.27 -27.73 -15.32
C MET A 468 -0.09 -28.40 -16.07
N GLN A 469 1.07 -28.51 -15.42
CA GLN A 469 2.32 -29.02 -16.00
C GLN A 469 2.98 -30.07 -15.08
N ALA A 470 2.16 -30.77 -14.28
CA ALA A 470 2.62 -31.74 -13.28
C ALA A 470 3.48 -32.88 -13.87
N GLU A 471 3.31 -33.21 -15.16
CA GLU A 471 4.12 -34.18 -15.88
C GLU A 471 5.61 -33.81 -15.96
N LYS A 472 5.95 -32.51 -15.88
CA LYS A 472 7.32 -31.97 -15.96
C LYS A 472 8.10 -32.06 -14.66
N PHE A 473 7.44 -32.31 -13.52
CA PHE A 473 8.13 -32.44 -12.24
C PHE A 473 9.06 -33.67 -12.23
N PRO A 474 10.14 -33.67 -11.41
CA PRO A 474 11.01 -34.83 -11.29
C PRO A 474 10.25 -36.10 -10.90
N SER A 475 10.63 -37.25 -11.45
CA SER A 475 10.09 -38.55 -11.04
C SER A 475 10.85 -39.16 -9.85
N GLN A 476 11.90 -38.48 -9.36
CA GLN A 476 12.68 -38.89 -8.17
C GLN A 476 12.13 -38.21 -6.89
N PRO A 477 11.98 -38.95 -5.77
CA PRO A 477 11.56 -38.38 -4.48
C PRO A 477 12.65 -37.50 -3.86
N ASN A 478 12.35 -36.85 -2.73
CA ASN A 478 13.26 -35.95 -2.00
C ASN A 478 13.68 -34.69 -2.79
N ARG A 479 12.96 -34.36 -3.89
CA ARG A 479 13.26 -33.21 -4.76
C ARG A 479 12.20 -32.10 -4.77
N LEU A 480 11.07 -32.31 -4.09
CA LEU A 480 9.97 -31.34 -4.01
C LEU A 480 9.40 -31.36 -2.59
N LEU A 481 9.64 -30.29 -1.84
CA LEU A 481 8.98 -30.04 -0.56
C LEU A 481 7.97 -28.91 -0.75
N LEU A 482 6.72 -29.17 -0.39
CA LEU A 482 5.63 -28.20 -0.37
C LEU A 482 5.36 -27.76 1.09
N LEU A 483 5.29 -26.46 1.31
CA LEU A 483 5.05 -25.83 2.62
C LEU A 483 3.87 -24.86 2.50
N HIS A 484 2.88 -24.93 3.41
CA HIS A 484 1.70 -24.06 3.33
C HIS A 484 1.02 -23.86 4.70
N GLY A 485 0.60 -22.64 5.02
CA GLY A 485 -0.36 -22.37 6.10
C GLY A 485 -1.76 -22.87 5.74
N PHE A 486 -2.42 -23.59 6.65
CA PHE A 486 -3.72 -24.20 6.34
C PHE A 486 -4.87 -23.18 6.27
N LEU A 487 -4.74 -22.05 6.95
CA LEU A 487 -5.78 -21.03 7.11
C LEU A 487 -5.62 -19.86 6.14
N ASP A 488 -4.71 -19.96 5.16
CA ASP A 488 -4.36 -18.90 4.21
C ASP A 488 -5.55 -18.46 3.34
N GLU A 489 -5.97 -17.20 3.50
CA GLU A 489 -7.01 -16.53 2.71
C GLU A 489 -6.49 -15.67 1.55
N ASN A 490 -5.17 -15.62 1.34
CA ASN A 490 -4.49 -14.80 0.33
C ASN A 490 -4.00 -15.68 -0.84
N VAL A 491 -3.24 -16.72 -0.54
CA VAL A 491 -2.92 -17.81 -1.46
C VAL A 491 -3.61 -19.04 -0.92
N HIS A 492 -4.87 -19.25 -1.28
CA HIS A 492 -5.67 -20.32 -0.69
C HIS A 492 -5.00 -21.69 -0.83
N PHE A 493 -4.95 -22.48 0.26
CA PHE A 493 -4.44 -23.87 0.30
C PHE A 493 -4.91 -24.78 -0.85
N ALA A 494 -6.03 -24.45 -1.51
CA ALA A 494 -6.46 -25.05 -2.78
C ALA A 494 -5.37 -25.11 -3.86
N HIS A 495 -4.44 -24.15 -3.94
CA HIS A 495 -3.30 -24.20 -4.86
C HIS A 495 -2.43 -25.46 -4.64
N THR A 496 -2.13 -25.78 -3.38
CA THR A 496 -1.40 -26.99 -3.03
C THR A 496 -2.25 -28.23 -3.25
N SER A 497 -3.50 -28.29 -2.79
CA SER A 497 -4.31 -29.52 -2.94
C SER A 497 -4.63 -29.86 -4.41
N ILE A 498 -4.77 -28.86 -5.28
CA ILE A 498 -4.91 -29.06 -6.73
C ILE A 498 -3.59 -29.53 -7.35
N LEU A 499 -2.44 -28.91 -7.02
CA LEU A 499 -1.13 -29.37 -7.48
C LEU A 499 -0.88 -30.84 -7.07
N LEU A 500 -1.16 -31.21 -5.82
CA LEU A 500 -1.05 -32.58 -5.33
C LEU A 500 -1.95 -33.56 -6.11
N SER A 501 -3.19 -33.16 -6.42
CA SER A 501 -4.10 -33.96 -7.27
C SER A 501 -3.51 -34.25 -8.66
N PHE A 502 -2.87 -33.26 -9.28
CA PHE A 502 -2.20 -33.45 -10.58
C PHE A 502 -0.89 -34.25 -10.47
N LEU A 503 -0.08 -34.03 -9.43
CA LEU A 503 1.14 -34.83 -9.18
C LEU A 503 0.82 -36.31 -8.96
N VAL A 504 -0.21 -36.63 -8.18
CA VAL A 504 -0.70 -38.01 -7.97
C VAL A 504 -1.16 -38.64 -9.29
N ARG A 505 -1.92 -37.89 -10.12
CA ARG A 505 -2.35 -38.37 -11.46
C ARG A 505 -1.16 -38.59 -12.41
N ALA A 506 -0.11 -37.79 -12.30
CA ALA A 506 1.10 -37.88 -13.11
C ALA A 506 2.15 -38.86 -12.54
N GLY A 507 1.86 -39.55 -11.43
CA GLY A 507 2.78 -40.51 -10.80
C GLY A 507 4.05 -39.87 -10.22
N LYS A 508 3.96 -38.61 -9.76
CA LYS A 508 5.10 -37.83 -9.26
C LYS A 508 5.19 -37.84 -7.73
N PRO A 509 6.37 -38.07 -7.14
CA PRO A 509 6.58 -37.99 -5.70
C PRO A 509 6.63 -36.52 -5.23
N TYR A 510 6.26 -36.32 -3.97
CA TYR A 510 6.33 -35.03 -3.27
C TYR A 510 6.48 -35.25 -1.77
N ASP A 511 7.06 -34.28 -1.08
CA ASP A 511 7.04 -34.13 0.37
C ASP A 511 6.18 -32.90 0.72
N LEU A 512 5.49 -32.94 1.86
CA LEU A 512 4.52 -31.91 2.27
C LEU A 512 4.60 -31.65 3.77
N GLN A 513 4.62 -30.37 4.17
CA GLN A 513 4.26 -29.95 5.52
C GLN A 513 3.17 -28.88 5.50
N ILE A 514 2.26 -28.98 6.46
CA ILE A 514 1.11 -28.08 6.64
C ILE A 514 1.26 -27.43 8.00
N TYR A 515 1.09 -26.11 8.08
CA TYR A 515 1.09 -25.35 9.34
C TYR A 515 -0.36 -25.04 9.73
N PRO A 516 -1.00 -25.81 10.64
CA PRO A 516 -2.47 -25.81 10.77
C PRO A 516 -3.05 -24.54 11.40
N GLN A 517 -2.21 -23.75 12.08
CA GLN A 517 -2.59 -22.51 12.75
C GLN A 517 -2.28 -21.26 11.92
N GLU A 518 -1.56 -21.41 10.80
CA GLU A 518 -0.97 -20.28 10.07
C GLU A 518 -1.76 -19.88 8.83
N ARG A 519 -1.58 -18.61 8.44
CA ARG A 519 -2.18 -17.97 7.26
C ARG A 519 -1.13 -17.82 6.17
N HIS A 520 -1.17 -16.71 5.43
CA HIS A 520 -0.09 -16.24 4.55
C HIS A 520 1.12 -15.67 5.31
N SER A 521 1.15 -15.84 6.63
CA SER A 521 2.25 -15.47 7.50
C SER A 521 2.35 -16.49 8.64
N ILE A 522 3.57 -16.73 9.12
CA ILE A 522 3.82 -17.53 10.32
C ILE A 522 3.81 -16.58 11.52
N ARG A 523 2.97 -16.86 12.52
CA ARG A 523 2.75 -16.01 13.71
C ARG A 523 2.91 -16.76 15.03
N VAL A 524 2.67 -18.07 15.08
CA VAL A 524 2.97 -18.88 16.26
C VAL A 524 4.48 -19.19 16.26
N PRO A 525 5.26 -18.82 17.30
CA PRO A 525 6.70 -19.07 17.35
C PRO A 525 7.06 -20.54 17.07
N GLU A 526 6.30 -21.46 17.65
CA GLU A 526 6.47 -22.90 17.51
C GLU A 526 6.30 -23.40 16.06
N SER A 527 5.46 -22.73 15.24
CA SER A 527 5.38 -23.00 13.79
C SER A 527 6.65 -22.54 13.07
N GLY A 528 7.25 -21.43 13.49
CA GLY A 528 8.50 -20.89 12.94
C GLY A 528 9.70 -21.77 13.28
N GLU A 529 9.83 -22.14 14.56
CA GLU A 529 10.84 -23.08 15.06
C GLU A 529 10.75 -24.43 14.31
N HIS A 530 9.54 -24.98 14.13
CA HIS A 530 9.35 -26.20 13.34
C HIS A 530 9.67 -26.01 11.86
N TYR A 531 9.32 -24.87 11.25
CA TYR A 531 9.65 -24.55 9.86
C TYR A 531 11.17 -24.52 9.63
N GLU A 532 11.91 -23.79 10.47
CA GLU A 532 13.37 -23.68 10.36
C GLU A 532 14.05 -25.03 10.60
N LEU A 533 13.65 -25.74 11.67
CA LEU A 533 14.17 -27.08 11.98
C LEU A 533 13.93 -28.08 10.85
N HIS A 534 12.71 -28.11 10.29
CA HIS A 534 12.36 -29.02 9.21
C HIS A 534 13.09 -28.67 7.90
N LEU A 535 13.21 -27.38 7.58
CA LEU A 535 13.94 -26.92 6.39
C LEU A 535 15.44 -27.28 6.47
N LEU A 536 16.09 -27.01 7.61
CA LEU A 536 17.48 -27.38 7.86
C LEU A 536 17.68 -28.90 7.78
N TYR A 537 16.80 -29.69 8.41
CA TYR A 537 16.85 -31.15 8.35
C TYR A 537 16.68 -31.68 6.92
N TYR A 538 15.69 -31.18 6.17
CA TYR A 538 15.44 -31.58 4.78
C TYR A 538 16.63 -31.24 3.86
N LEU A 539 17.21 -30.04 4.01
CA LEU A 539 18.42 -29.63 3.27
C LEU A 539 19.64 -30.49 3.65
N GLN A 540 19.83 -30.83 4.93
CA GLN A 540 20.90 -31.76 5.34
C GLN A 540 20.71 -33.13 4.67
N GLU A 541 19.51 -33.70 4.78
CA GLU A 541 19.26 -35.07 4.37
C GLU A 541 19.18 -35.27 2.85
N ASN A 542 18.80 -34.23 2.10
CA ASN A 542 18.49 -34.36 0.68
C ASN A 542 19.37 -33.49 -0.24
N LEU A 543 20.24 -32.63 0.31
CA LEU A 543 21.22 -31.83 -0.46
C LEU A 543 22.65 -31.87 0.12
N GLY A 544 22.82 -31.50 1.39
CA GLY A 544 24.15 -31.12 1.93
C GLY A 544 24.99 -32.25 2.51
N SER A 545 24.40 -33.35 2.99
CA SER A 545 25.14 -34.41 3.69
C SER A 545 25.77 -35.44 2.75
N ARG A 546 26.75 -36.19 3.29
CA ARG A 546 27.27 -37.40 2.63
C ARG A 546 26.18 -38.46 2.41
N MET A 547 25.11 -38.48 3.21
CA MET A 547 23.98 -39.38 3.01
C MET A 547 23.11 -38.92 1.83
N ALA A 548 22.88 -37.61 1.66
CA ALA A 548 22.21 -37.06 0.47
C ALA A 548 22.92 -37.48 -0.84
N ALA A 549 24.26 -37.33 -0.88
CA ALA A 549 25.07 -37.74 -2.02
C ALA A 549 25.01 -39.26 -2.32
N LEU A 550 24.74 -40.10 -1.31
CA LEU A 550 24.56 -41.55 -1.49
C LEU A 550 23.12 -41.92 -1.88
N LYS A 551 22.10 -41.19 -1.40
CA LYS A 551 20.69 -41.32 -1.85
C LYS A 551 20.52 -40.95 -3.34
N ALA A 552 21.44 -40.16 -3.88
CA ALA A 552 21.44 -39.70 -5.28
C ALA A 552 22.21 -40.61 -6.26
N MET A 553 22.83 -41.70 -5.79
CA MET A 553 23.47 -42.68 -6.66
C MET A 553 22.43 -43.68 -7.23
N PRO A 554 22.54 -44.08 -8.51
CA PRO A 554 21.59 -44.98 -9.17
C PRO A 554 21.76 -46.46 -8.79
#